data_AF-A0AA96TI11-F1
#
_entry.id   AF-A0AA96TI11-F1
#
_cell.length_a   1.000
_cell.length_b   1.000
_cell.length_c   1.000
_cell.angle_alpha   90.00
_cell.angle_beta   90.00
_cell.angle_gamma   90.00
#
_symmetry.space_group_name_H-M   'P 1'
#
loop_
_entity.id
_entity.type
_entity.pdbx_description
1 polymer ?
#
loop_
_entity_poly.entity_id
_entity_poly.type
_entity_poly.pdbx_seq_one_letter_code
_entity_poly.pdbx_strand_id
1 'polypeptide(L)'
;MARVLVALFLGVGLSTVTAGQALAAPTGVVSEAARPPIASPLPRGTSHRTWTVADYVAAWEKQHGRPMTEEEHRNLARGCIGVTVVNLERDDVVNPPLGLSFGTFEQARAVQAALNEIIAQHPTPQQYAALVRRHPLLGKLRGVTSALPTWLDSGELTAAVFSKRFWTKQDPAWTDAQAKEFFRPNATTGQVDMSRYRYVARPGYVNFDYGWYDEGTRNWWHANHSEPDMEVYQSTVQYYSRPLLDFDAQVFTVAFARAS
;
A
#
# COMPACT_ATOMS: atom_id res chain seq x y z
N MET A 1 -9.90 -9.45 79.36
CA MET A 1 -10.15 -8.42 78.32
C MET A 1 -9.07 -8.56 77.24
N ALA A 2 -9.36 -9.27 76.15
CA ALA A 2 -8.43 -9.48 75.04
C ALA A 2 -8.75 -8.49 73.91
N ARG A 3 -7.76 -7.69 73.49
CA ARG A 3 -7.87 -6.79 72.33
C ARG A 3 -7.38 -7.52 71.09
N VAL A 4 -8.28 -7.71 70.13
CA VAL A 4 -8.00 -8.22 68.78
C VAL A 4 -7.51 -7.05 67.93
N LEU A 5 -6.33 -7.21 67.32
CA LEU A 5 -5.75 -6.28 66.34
C LEU A 5 -6.18 -6.76 64.95
N VAL A 6 -7.00 -5.95 64.26
CA VAL A 6 -7.41 -6.16 62.87
C VAL A 6 -6.39 -5.45 61.98
N ALA A 7 -5.66 -6.21 61.16
CA ALA A 7 -4.79 -5.68 60.13
C ALA A 7 -5.58 -5.43 58.84
N LEU A 8 -5.64 -4.17 58.40
CA LEU A 8 -6.15 -3.77 57.08
C LEU A 8 -5.04 -4.00 56.04
N PHE A 9 -5.25 -4.91 55.09
CA PHE A 9 -4.46 -5.00 53.86
C PHE A 9 -5.10 -4.12 52.79
N LEU A 10 -4.48 -2.98 52.48
CA LEU A 10 -4.75 -2.18 51.29
C LEU A 10 -3.89 -2.71 50.14
N GLY A 11 -4.46 -3.62 49.34
CA GLY A 11 -3.87 -4.08 48.09
C GLY A 11 -4.13 -3.07 46.97
N VAL A 12 -3.13 -2.24 46.65
CA VAL A 12 -3.12 -1.42 45.44
C VAL A 12 -2.68 -2.32 44.28
N GLY A 13 -3.64 -2.83 43.51
CA GLY A 13 -3.39 -3.57 42.28
C GLY A 13 -3.01 -2.62 41.15
N LEU A 14 -1.71 -2.36 40.98
CA LEU A 14 -1.17 -1.77 39.76
C LEU A 14 -1.29 -2.80 38.63
N SER A 15 -2.33 -2.66 37.81
CA SER A 15 -2.44 -3.41 36.55
C SER A 15 -1.44 -2.83 35.56
N THR A 16 -0.32 -3.52 35.37
CA THR A 16 0.62 -3.24 34.29
C THR A 16 -0.02 -3.68 32.97
N VAL A 17 -0.46 -2.71 32.18
CA VAL A 17 -0.80 -2.93 30.77
C VAL A 17 0.49 -3.34 30.07
N THR A 18 0.58 -4.61 29.68
CA THR A 18 1.65 -5.10 28.83
C THR A 18 1.51 -4.43 27.46
N ALA A 19 2.44 -3.53 27.15
CA ALA A 19 2.59 -2.98 25.81
C ALA A 19 2.77 -4.16 24.84
N GLY A 20 1.88 -4.26 23.85
CA GLY A 20 1.99 -5.23 22.78
C GLY A 20 3.37 -5.12 22.14
N GLN A 21 4.09 -6.24 22.09
CA GLN A 21 5.34 -6.33 21.35
C GLN A 21 5.06 -5.94 19.90
N ALA A 22 5.55 -4.77 19.50
CA ALA A 22 5.76 -4.45 18.11
C ALA A 22 6.65 -5.56 17.54
N LEU A 23 6.12 -6.31 16.57
CA LEU A 23 6.92 -7.26 15.80
C LEU A 23 8.06 -6.45 15.16
N ALA A 24 9.27 -6.63 15.69
CA ALA A 24 10.47 -6.05 15.10
C ALA A 24 10.55 -6.50 13.65
N ALA A 25 10.70 -5.55 12.73
CA ALA A 25 10.95 -5.87 11.33
C ALA A 25 12.22 -6.72 11.24
N PRO A 26 12.23 -7.83 10.48
CA PRO A 26 13.44 -8.61 10.30
C PRO A 26 14.50 -7.72 9.65
N THR A 27 15.57 -7.45 10.40
CA THR A 27 16.78 -6.84 9.88
C THR A 27 17.52 -7.88 9.06
N GLY A 28 17.52 -7.71 7.73
CA GLY A 28 18.41 -8.48 6.86
C GLY A 28 17.70 -9.44 5.92
N VAL A 29 16.96 -8.89 4.96
CA VAL A 29 17.01 -9.44 3.60
C VAL A 29 17.42 -8.27 2.72
N VAL A 30 18.68 -8.26 2.31
CA VAL A 30 19.15 -7.36 1.26
C VAL A 30 18.44 -7.86 0.00
N SER A 31 17.41 -7.14 -0.42
CA SER A 31 16.69 -7.42 -1.66
C SER A 31 17.70 -7.49 -2.80
N GLU A 32 17.61 -8.56 -3.57
CA GLU A 32 18.04 -8.62 -4.96
C GLU A 32 17.66 -7.31 -5.67
N ALA A 33 18.58 -6.78 -6.48
CA ALA A 33 18.69 -5.37 -6.82
C ALA A 33 17.34 -4.72 -7.11
N ALA A 34 16.90 -3.83 -6.21
CA ALA A 34 15.70 -3.03 -6.42
C ALA A 34 15.76 -2.40 -7.81
N ARG A 35 14.64 -2.47 -8.56
CA ARG A 35 14.49 -1.85 -9.89
C ARG A 35 15.08 -0.44 -9.84
N PRO A 36 15.90 -0.02 -10.83
CA PRO A 36 16.45 1.33 -10.84
C PRO A 36 15.30 2.33 -10.72
N PRO A 37 15.46 3.48 -10.04
CA PRO A 37 14.36 4.41 -9.86
C PRO A 37 13.92 5.06 -11.18
N ILE A 38 12.66 5.51 -11.27
CA ILE A 38 12.12 6.23 -12.43
C ILE A 38 12.93 7.51 -12.70
N ALA A 39 13.26 8.23 -11.63
CA ALA A 39 14.03 9.47 -11.70
C ALA A 39 14.99 9.60 -10.51
N SER A 40 15.89 10.59 -10.56
CA SER A 40 16.73 10.92 -9.41
C SER A 40 15.89 11.31 -8.17
N PRO A 41 16.37 11.00 -6.96
CA PRO A 41 15.66 11.33 -5.72
C PRO A 41 15.42 12.84 -5.59
N LEU A 42 14.40 13.20 -4.83
CA LEU A 42 14.16 14.60 -4.49
C LEU A 42 15.36 15.20 -3.73
N PRO A 43 15.77 16.45 -4.07
CA PRO A 43 16.79 17.15 -3.30
C PRO A 43 16.40 17.32 -1.84
N ARG A 44 17.39 17.43 -0.95
CA ARG A 44 17.14 17.67 0.48
C ARG A 44 16.33 18.96 0.65
N GLY A 45 15.21 18.88 1.37
CA GLY A 45 14.32 20.00 1.63
C GLY A 45 13.21 20.18 0.58
N THR A 46 13.24 19.45 -0.53
CA THR A 46 12.16 19.45 -1.52
C THR A 46 11.09 18.42 -1.14
N SER A 47 9.83 18.87 -1.01
CA SER A 47 8.70 18.00 -0.63
C SER A 47 8.07 17.28 -1.82
N HIS A 48 8.15 17.88 -3.01
CA HIS A 48 7.68 17.30 -4.27
C HIS A 48 8.37 17.96 -5.47
N ARG A 49 8.33 17.27 -6.61
CA ARG A 49 8.69 17.76 -7.94
C ARG A 49 7.52 17.46 -8.89
N THR A 50 7.18 18.44 -9.72
CA THR A 50 6.20 18.30 -10.80
C THR A 50 6.90 17.87 -12.08
N TRP A 51 6.23 17.01 -12.85
CA TRP A 51 6.65 16.48 -14.13
C TRP A 51 5.52 16.70 -15.14
N THR A 52 5.88 17.11 -16.35
CA THR A 52 4.96 16.96 -17.48
C THR A 52 4.75 15.47 -17.75
N VAL A 53 3.61 15.09 -18.35
CA VAL A 53 3.39 13.70 -18.75
C VAL A 53 4.48 13.22 -19.70
N ALA A 54 4.91 14.05 -20.65
CA ALA A 54 5.99 13.72 -21.59
C ALA A 54 7.33 13.42 -20.88
N ASP A 55 7.73 14.24 -19.90
CA ASP A 55 8.97 14.00 -19.15
C ASP A 55 8.87 12.74 -18.29
N TYR A 56 7.70 12.49 -17.69
CA TYR A 56 7.46 11.26 -16.93
C TYR A 56 7.54 10.01 -17.82
N VAL A 57 6.90 10.04 -19.00
CA VAL A 57 6.98 8.95 -19.99
C VAL A 57 8.43 8.68 -20.36
N ALA A 58 9.19 9.70 -20.75
CA ALA A 58 10.58 9.52 -21.14
C ALA A 58 11.45 8.92 -20.00
N ALA A 59 11.21 9.33 -18.76
CA ALA A 59 11.89 8.77 -17.58
C ALA A 59 11.49 7.30 -17.33
N TRP A 60 10.21 7.00 -17.44
CA TRP A 60 9.67 5.64 -17.29
C TRP A 60 10.19 4.71 -18.38
N GLU A 61 10.20 5.13 -19.65
CA GLU A 61 10.70 4.34 -20.78
C GLU A 61 12.19 4.04 -20.64
N LYS A 62 12.96 5.01 -20.16
CA LYS A 62 14.38 4.83 -19.86
C LYS A 62 14.61 3.79 -18.75
N GLN A 63 13.79 3.80 -17.71
CA GLN A 63 13.87 2.85 -16.60
C GLN A 63 13.51 1.42 -17.05
N HIS A 64 12.45 1.29 -17.86
CA HIS A 64 11.94 -0.01 -18.32
C HIS A 64 12.65 -0.54 -19.57
N GLY A 65 13.50 0.27 -20.21
CA GLY A 65 14.26 -0.12 -21.40
C GLY A 65 13.42 -0.33 -22.66
N ARG A 66 12.19 0.20 -22.68
CA ARG A 66 11.24 0.07 -23.79
C ARG A 66 10.30 1.29 -23.87
N PRO A 67 9.71 1.59 -25.04
CA PRO A 67 8.66 2.58 -25.13
C PRO A 67 7.40 2.13 -24.40
N MET A 68 6.60 3.10 -23.93
CA MET A 68 5.22 2.84 -23.52
C MET A 68 4.40 2.42 -24.74
N THR A 69 3.54 1.44 -24.53
CA THR A 69 2.53 1.06 -25.50
C THR A 69 1.38 2.07 -25.53
N GLU A 70 0.59 2.06 -26.60
CA GLU A 70 -0.64 2.85 -26.70
C GLU A 70 -1.63 2.56 -25.56
N GLU A 71 -1.67 1.31 -25.06
CA GLU A 71 -2.52 0.94 -23.93
C GLU A 71 -2.00 1.51 -22.62
N GLU A 72 -0.69 1.50 -22.39
CA GLU A 72 -0.07 2.14 -21.23
C GLU A 72 -0.27 3.65 -21.26
N HIS A 73 -0.16 4.30 -22.42
CA HIS A 73 -0.51 5.72 -22.57
C HIS A 73 -1.97 6.00 -22.20
N ARG A 74 -2.92 5.20 -22.70
CA ARG A 74 -4.34 5.33 -22.34
C ARG A 74 -4.57 5.11 -20.85
N ASN A 75 -3.85 4.18 -20.23
CA ASN A 75 -3.95 3.94 -18.80
C ASN A 75 -3.36 5.09 -17.99
N LEU A 76 -2.17 5.59 -18.36
CA LEU A 76 -1.51 6.71 -17.70
C LEU A 76 -2.39 7.97 -17.72
N ALA A 77 -3.05 8.26 -18.85
CA ALA A 77 -3.94 9.40 -19.03
C ALA A 77 -5.14 9.44 -18.06
N ARG A 78 -5.37 8.39 -17.27
CA ARG A 78 -6.40 8.33 -16.22
C ARG A 78 -5.97 9.02 -14.92
N GLY A 79 -4.78 9.63 -14.87
CA GLY A 79 -4.29 10.39 -13.72
C GLY A 79 -3.58 9.51 -12.69
N CYS A 80 -3.79 9.78 -11.40
CA CYS A 80 -3.06 9.13 -10.30
C CYS A 80 -3.20 7.59 -10.32
N ILE A 81 -4.38 7.08 -10.67
CA ILE A 81 -4.62 5.63 -10.83
C ILE A 81 -3.81 5.05 -12.00
N GLY A 82 -3.67 5.82 -13.08
CA GLY A 82 -2.92 5.45 -14.27
C GLY A 82 -1.44 5.22 -13.97
N VAL A 83 -0.83 6.14 -13.20
CA VAL A 83 0.57 6.00 -12.72
C VAL A 83 0.76 4.66 -11.99
N THR A 84 -0.16 4.26 -11.11
CA THR A 84 -0.05 2.97 -10.43
C THR A 84 -0.26 1.78 -11.36
N VAL A 85 -1.25 1.85 -12.26
CA VAL A 85 -1.55 0.77 -13.21
C VAL A 85 -0.37 0.48 -14.14
N VAL A 86 0.23 1.50 -14.76
CA VAL A 86 1.37 1.27 -15.67
C VAL A 86 2.59 0.70 -14.96
N ASN A 87 2.82 1.07 -13.69
CA ASN A 87 3.94 0.53 -12.92
C ASN A 87 3.68 -0.88 -12.34
N LEU A 88 2.44 -1.36 -12.35
CA LEU A 88 2.16 -2.78 -12.07
C LEU A 88 2.55 -3.67 -13.26
N GLU A 89 2.66 -3.13 -14.48
CA GLU A 89 3.04 -3.85 -15.71
C GLU A 89 2.23 -5.14 -15.92
N ARG A 90 0.92 -5.04 -15.72
CA ARG A 90 -0.02 -6.16 -15.74
C ARG A 90 -1.24 -5.84 -16.57
N ASP A 91 -1.38 -6.55 -17.68
CA ASP A 91 -2.49 -6.37 -18.63
C ASP A 91 -3.85 -6.80 -18.05
N ASP A 92 -3.85 -7.63 -17.00
CA ASP A 92 -5.05 -8.05 -16.29
C ASP A 92 -5.57 -7.01 -15.28
N VAL A 93 -4.87 -5.88 -15.11
CA VAL A 93 -5.19 -4.86 -14.10
C VAL A 93 -5.75 -3.59 -14.74
N VAL A 94 -7.08 -3.45 -14.69
CA VAL A 94 -7.76 -2.18 -15.04
C VAL A 94 -7.69 -1.18 -13.88
N ASN A 95 -7.80 -1.66 -12.64
CA ASN A 95 -7.72 -0.85 -11.43
C ASN A 95 -6.77 -1.53 -10.43
N PRO A 96 -5.92 -0.79 -9.70
CA PRO A 96 -4.98 -1.40 -8.76
C PRO A 96 -5.73 -2.26 -7.72
N PRO A 97 -5.34 -3.53 -7.53
CA PRO A 97 -6.04 -4.45 -6.66
C PRO A 97 -5.88 -4.05 -5.19
N LEU A 98 -6.99 -4.03 -4.43
CA LEU A 98 -7.02 -3.57 -3.04
C LEU A 98 -7.14 -4.71 -2.01
N GLY A 99 -6.86 -5.95 -2.42
CA GLY A 99 -7.03 -7.14 -1.57
C GLY A 99 -6.08 -7.20 -0.37
N LEU A 100 -4.92 -6.55 -0.47
CA LEU A 100 -3.89 -6.52 0.57
C LEU A 100 -3.57 -5.07 0.96
N SER A 101 -4.58 -4.37 1.48
CA SER A 101 -4.45 -3.01 2.01
C SER A 101 -4.25 -2.99 3.53
N PHE A 102 -3.40 -2.08 4.01
CA PHE A 102 -2.99 -1.95 5.41
C PHE A 102 -3.09 -0.50 5.89
N GLY A 103 -3.28 -0.33 7.20
CA GLY A 103 -3.39 0.99 7.82
C GLY A 103 -2.07 1.76 7.89
N THR A 104 -0.93 1.07 7.87
CA THR A 104 0.39 1.73 7.94
C THR A 104 1.34 1.25 6.84
N PHE A 105 2.31 2.10 6.52
CA PHE A 105 3.30 1.82 5.48
C PHE A 105 4.24 0.67 5.90
N GLU A 106 4.62 0.61 7.18
CA GLU A 106 5.50 -0.42 7.73
C GLU A 106 4.87 -1.81 7.61
N GLN A 107 3.56 -1.93 7.83
CA GLN A 107 2.83 -3.19 7.67
C GLN A 107 2.84 -3.64 6.20
N ALA A 108 2.57 -2.73 5.25
CA ALA A 108 2.64 -3.04 3.83
C ALA A 108 4.06 -3.48 3.43
N ARG A 109 5.10 -2.80 3.91
CA ARG A 109 6.51 -3.17 3.67
C ARG A 109 6.87 -4.55 4.24
N ALA A 110 6.38 -4.89 5.43
CA ALA A 110 6.61 -6.21 6.01
C ALA A 110 5.95 -7.33 5.19
N VAL A 111 4.72 -7.09 4.72
CA VAL A 111 4.00 -8.04 3.86
C VAL A 111 4.66 -8.18 2.49
N GLN A 112 5.09 -7.08 1.90
CA GLN A 112 5.84 -7.07 0.65
C GLN A 112 7.13 -7.90 0.75
N ALA A 113 7.93 -7.69 1.81
CA ALA A 113 9.16 -8.44 2.03
C ALA A 113 8.88 -9.95 2.15
N ALA A 114 7.87 -10.33 2.93
CA ALA A 114 7.46 -11.73 3.09
C ALA A 114 6.95 -12.36 1.78
N LEU A 115 6.25 -11.59 0.94
CA LEU A 115 5.81 -12.08 -0.38
C LEU A 115 7.01 -12.27 -1.33
N ASN A 116 7.95 -11.32 -1.34
CA ASN A 116 9.17 -11.41 -2.14
C ASN A 116 10.04 -12.60 -1.72
N GLU A 117 10.16 -12.89 -0.42
CA GLU A 117 10.84 -14.08 0.09
C GLU A 117 10.22 -15.39 -0.41
N ILE A 118 8.89 -15.45 -0.51
CA ILE A 118 8.19 -16.63 -1.03
C ILE A 118 8.37 -16.77 -2.54
N ILE A 119 8.16 -15.71 -3.32
CA ILE A 119 8.21 -15.81 -4.79
C ILE A 119 9.64 -16.01 -5.33
N ALA A 120 10.67 -15.59 -4.57
CA ALA A 120 12.07 -15.88 -4.89
C ALA A 120 12.39 -17.40 -4.92
N GLN A 121 11.52 -18.24 -4.37
CA GLN A 121 11.64 -19.71 -4.45
C GLN A 121 11.03 -20.28 -5.73
N HIS A 122 10.53 -19.43 -6.63
CA HIS A 122 9.80 -19.79 -7.84
C HIS A 122 8.68 -20.84 -7.61
N PRO A 123 7.80 -20.66 -6.61
CA PRO A 123 6.78 -21.66 -6.30
C PRO A 123 5.69 -21.72 -7.38
N THR A 124 5.24 -22.94 -7.70
CA THR A 124 3.93 -23.12 -8.36
C THR A 124 2.80 -22.50 -7.52
N PRO A 125 1.63 -22.17 -8.10
CA PRO A 125 0.50 -21.63 -7.34
C PRO A 125 0.10 -22.48 -6.11
N GLN A 126 0.19 -23.80 -6.22
CA GLN A 126 -0.11 -24.71 -5.11
C GLN A 126 0.96 -24.63 -4.00
N GLN A 127 2.24 -24.59 -4.37
CA GLN A 127 3.34 -24.41 -3.41
C GLN A 127 3.26 -23.04 -2.74
N TYR A 128 2.97 -21.98 -3.50
CA TYR A 128 2.76 -20.63 -2.99
C TYR A 128 1.67 -20.61 -1.91
N ALA A 129 0.50 -21.21 -2.20
CA ALA A 129 -0.59 -21.31 -1.24
C ALA A 129 -0.20 -22.06 0.04
N ALA A 130 0.63 -23.10 -0.06
CA ALA A 130 1.13 -23.86 1.08
C ALA A 130 2.14 -23.05 1.91
N LEU A 131 3.05 -22.31 1.26
CA LEU A 131 4.03 -21.43 1.91
C LEU A 131 3.32 -20.28 2.65
N VAL A 132 2.38 -19.59 1.98
CA VAL A 132 1.56 -18.52 2.57
C VAL A 132 0.85 -19.00 3.84
N ARG A 133 0.21 -20.18 3.79
CA ARG A 133 -0.52 -20.73 4.95
C ARG A 133 0.37 -20.98 6.17
N ARG A 134 1.64 -21.35 5.94
CA ARG A 134 2.60 -21.64 7.01
C ARG A 134 3.34 -20.40 7.51
N HIS A 135 3.36 -19.33 6.72
CA HIS A 135 4.10 -18.13 7.04
C HIS A 135 3.48 -17.38 8.25
N PRO A 136 4.25 -17.00 9.28
CA PRO A 136 3.72 -16.45 10.54
C PRO A 136 3.00 -15.10 10.41
N LEU A 137 3.37 -14.30 9.40
CA LEU A 137 2.67 -13.08 8.99
C LEU A 137 1.52 -13.37 8.00
N LEU A 138 1.85 -13.85 6.80
CA LEU A 138 0.90 -13.99 5.68
C LEU A 138 -0.24 -14.98 5.95
N GLY A 139 -0.02 -16.04 6.75
CA GLY A 139 -1.05 -17.03 7.07
C GLY A 139 -2.22 -16.46 7.90
N LYS A 140 -2.08 -15.25 8.44
CA LYS A 140 -3.13 -14.54 9.20
C LYS A 140 -3.94 -13.57 8.34
N LEU A 141 -3.51 -13.31 7.10
CA LEU A 141 -4.07 -12.30 6.22
C LEU A 141 -5.13 -12.91 5.29
N ARG A 142 -6.14 -12.12 4.94
CA ARG A 142 -7.15 -12.50 3.95
C ARG A 142 -6.64 -12.16 2.54
N GLY A 143 -7.01 -12.98 1.57
CA GLY A 143 -6.80 -12.67 0.14
C GLY A 143 -5.37 -12.81 -0.39
N VAL A 144 -4.40 -13.27 0.41
CA VAL A 144 -3.00 -13.44 -0.04
C VAL A 144 -2.90 -14.44 -1.20
N THR A 145 -3.51 -15.63 -1.05
CA THR A 145 -3.47 -16.65 -2.11
C THR A 145 -4.11 -16.18 -3.41
N SER A 146 -5.21 -15.43 -3.33
CA SER A 146 -5.91 -14.89 -4.50
C SER A 146 -5.22 -13.68 -5.13
N ALA A 147 -4.21 -13.08 -4.47
CA ALA A 147 -3.49 -11.95 -5.00
C ALA A 147 -2.48 -12.37 -6.09
N LEU A 148 -2.02 -13.62 -6.08
CA LEU A 148 -1.06 -14.16 -7.05
C LEU A 148 -1.70 -14.25 -8.45
N PRO A 149 -1.16 -13.57 -9.47
CA PRO A 149 -1.56 -13.77 -10.85
C PRO A 149 -1.05 -15.13 -11.34
N THR A 150 -1.90 -16.16 -11.33
CA THR A 150 -1.50 -17.55 -11.63
C THR A 150 -1.11 -17.80 -13.09
N TRP A 151 -1.24 -16.79 -13.95
CA TRP A 151 -0.86 -16.84 -15.36
C TRP A 151 0.58 -16.35 -15.62
N LEU A 152 1.23 -15.75 -14.60
CA LEU A 152 2.64 -15.38 -14.61
C LEU A 152 3.45 -16.38 -13.79
N ASP A 153 4.69 -16.64 -14.23
CA ASP A 153 5.63 -17.36 -13.37
C ASP A 153 5.99 -16.48 -12.16
N SER A 154 6.09 -17.08 -10.98
CA SER A 154 6.44 -16.33 -9.77
C SER A 154 7.82 -15.65 -9.84
N GLY A 155 8.73 -16.13 -10.69
CA GLY A 155 10.00 -15.50 -10.99
C GLY A 155 9.90 -14.25 -11.85
N GLU A 156 8.77 -14.04 -12.51
CA GLU A 156 8.45 -12.80 -13.25
C GLU A 156 7.70 -11.80 -12.36
N LEU A 157 7.60 -12.04 -11.06
CA LEU A 157 6.83 -11.20 -10.14
C LEU A 157 7.73 -10.50 -9.13
N THR A 158 7.30 -9.31 -8.74
CA THR A 158 7.74 -8.63 -7.52
C THR A 158 6.52 -8.11 -6.78
N ALA A 159 6.48 -8.27 -5.47
CA ALA A 159 5.52 -7.55 -4.65
C ALA A 159 5.94 -6.07 -4.59
N ALA A 160 5.02 -5.18 -4.96
CA ALA A 160 5.20 -3.74 -4.94
C ALA A 160 4.21 -3.07 -3.99
N VAL A 161 4.52 -1.84 -3.57
CA VAL A 161 3.65 -1.04 -2.70
C VAL A 161 3.14 0.18 -3.43
N PHE A 162 1.85 0.46 -3.27
CA PHE A 162 1.27 1.75 -3.58
C PHE A 162 0.37 2.17 -2.42
N SER A 163 -0.05 3.42 -2.37
CA SER A 163 -0.97 3.95 -1.38
C SER A 163 -2.20 4.48 -2.08
N LYS A 164 -3.35 4.38 -1.40
CA LYS A 164 -4.60 4.96 -1.85
C LYS A 164 -5.17 5.85 -0.77
N ARG A 165 -5.50 7.09 -1.13
CA ARG A 165 -6.26 8.03 -0.30
C ARG A 165 -7.70 8.09 -0.82
N PHE A 166 -8.66 8.11 0.08
CA PHE A 166 -10.08 8.04 -0.31
C PHE A 166 -10.99 8.58 0.78
N TRP A 167 -12.27 8.75 0.44
CA TRP A 167 -13.33 9.11 1.36
C TRP A 167 -14.02 7.88 1.95
N THR A 168 -14.18 7.78 3.26
CA THR A 168 -14.72 6.56 3.90
C THR A 168 -16.22 6.34 3.67
N LYS A 169 -17.01 7.39 3.40
CA LYS A 169 -18.48 7.26 3.28
C LYS A 169 -18.89 6.83 1.87
N GLN A 170 -18.59 5.57 1.56
CA GLN A 170 -18.81 4.97 0.24
C GLN A 170 -20.26 4.59 -0.06
N ASP A 171 -21.19 4.85 0.87
CA ASP A 171 -22.63 4.67 0.70
C ASP A 171 -23.37 5.81 1.42
N PRO A 172 -24.31 6.52 0.76
CA PRO A 172 -25.03 7.63 1.37
C PRO A 172 -25.90 7.19 2.56
N ALA A 173 -26.25 5.91 2.68
CA ALA A 173 -27.04 5.39 3.79
C ALA A 173 -26.22 5.21 5.08
N TRP A 174 -24.88 5.27 5.02
CA TRP A 174 -24.04 5.11 6.21
C TRP A 174 -23.99 6.40 7.03
N THR A 175 -23.96 6.24 8.34
CA THR A 175 -23.50 7.31 9.24
C THR A 175 -21.99 7.47 9.14
N ASP A 176 -21.45 8.62 9.53
CA ASP A 176 -20.00 8.88 9.48
C ASP A 176 -19.23 7.95 10.42
N ALA A 177 -19.84 7.50 11.52
CA ALA A 177 -19.25 6.51 12.42
C ALA A 177 -19.14 5.13 11.76
N GLN A 178 -20.19 4.68 11.05
CA GLN A 178 -20.16 3.42 10.30
C GLN A 178 -19.13 3.45 9.17
N ALA A 179 -19.07 4.56 8.43
CA ALA A 179 -18.09 4.75 7.36
C ALA A 179 -16.65 4.57 7.87
N LYS A 180 -16.31 5.23 9.00
CA LYS A 180 -14.99 5.09 9.63
C LYS A 180 -14.73 3.67 10.18
N GLU A 181 -15.76 3.01 10.72
CA GLU A 181 -15.64 1.64 11.23
C GLU A 181 -15.32 0.64 10.10
N PHE A 182 -16.00 0.74 8.96
CA PHE A 182 -15.84 -0.23 7.86
C PHE A 182 -14.44 -0.28 7.27
N PHE A 183 -13.69 0.82 7.34
CA PHE A 183 -12.31 0.91 6.87
C PHE A 183 -11.28 0.98 7.99
N ARG A 184 -11.67 0.65 9.24
CA ARG A 184 -10.72 0.56 10.34
C ARG A 184 -9.77 -0.62 10.12
N PRO A 185 -8.44 -0.45 10.27
CA PRO A 185 -7.50 -1.57 10.26
C PRO A 185 -7.87 -2.63 11.31
N ASN A 186 -7.79 -3.90 10.93
CA ASN A 186 -7.95 -5.00 11.86
C ASN A 186 -6.87 -4.92 12.96
N ALA A 187 -7.26 -4.97 14.23
CA ALA A 187 -6.36 -4.73 15.36
C ALA A 187 -5.18 -5.71 15.46
N THR A 188 -5.32 -6.93 14.93
CA THR A 188 -4.28 -7.97 14.99
C THR A 188 -3.36 -7.94 13.78
N THR A 189 -3.92 -7.72 12.59
CA THR A 189 -3.19 -7.86 11.31
C THR A 189 -2.84 -6.53 10.65
N GLY A 190 -3.49 -5.43 11.05
CA GLY A 190 -3.40 -4.15 10.36
C GLY A 190 -4.11 -4.10 9.00
N GLN A 191 -4.68 -5.22 8.53
CA GLN A 191 -5.34 -5.30 7.24
C GLN A 191 -6.65 -4.49 7.27
N VAL A 192 -6.87 -3.67 6.23
CA VAL A 192 -8.09 -2.91 6.00
C VAL A 192 -8.96 -3.66 4.99
N ASP A 193 -10.24 -3.82 5.29
CA ASP A 193 -11.19 -4.46 4.38
C ASP A 193 -11.68 -3.47 3.30
N MET A 194 -11.17 -3.62 2.09
CA MET A 194 -11.53 -2.74 0.97
C MET A 194 -12.74 -3.26 0.16
N SER A 195 -13.40 -4.35 0.57
CA SER A 195 -14.54 -4.94 -0.18
C SER A 195 -15.76 -4.02 -0.28
N ARG A 196 -15.87 -3.05 0.62
CA ARG A 196 -16.95 -2.06 0.65
C ARG A 196 -16.64 -0.77 -0.11
N TYR A 197 -15.43 -0.64 -0.65
CA TYR A 197 -15.04 0.54 -1.41
C TYR A 197 -15.73 0.56 -2.79
N ARG A 198 -16.28 1.72 -3.17
CA ARG A 198 -17.12 1.89 -4.36
C ARG A 198 -16.72 3.07 -5.24
N TYR A 199 -15.51 3.61 -5.05
CA TYR A 199 -15.01 4.77 -5.80
C TYR A 199 -15.88 6.03 -5.68
N VAL A 200 -16.67 6.15 -4.61
CA VAL A 200 -17.53 7.30 -4.36
C VAL A 200 -16.69 8.47 -3.85
N ALA A 201 -16.86 9.65 -4.47
CA ALA A 201 -16.24 10.88 -4.04
C ALA A 201 -16.97 11.51 -2.84
N ARG A 202 -16.21 12.24 -2.02
CA ARG A 202 -16.82 13.23 -1.13
C ARG A 202 -17.51 14.30 -2.01
N PRO A 203 -18.76 14.70 -1.71
CA PRO A 203 -19.45 15.70 -2.53
C PRO A 203 -18.64 16.99 -2.70
N GLY A 204 -18.36 17.37 -3.96
CA GLY A 204 -17.57 18.55 -4.31
C GLY A 204 -16.05 18.35 -4.38
N TYR A 205 -15.55 17.12 -4.24
CA TYR A 205 -14.13 16.76 -4.19
C TYR A 205 -13.79 15.62 -5.15
N VAL A 206 -12.51 15.30 -5.32
CA VAL A 206 -12.08 14.13 -6.11
C VAL A 206 -12.32 12.82 -5.34
N ASN A 207 -12.45 11.70 -6.05
CA ASN A 207 -12.83 10.41 -5.45
C ASN A 207 -11.68 9.65 -4.77
N PHE A 208 -10.46 9.80 -5.25
CA PHE A 208 -9.28 9.15 -4.69
C PHE A 208 -7.98 9.81 -5.15
N ASP A 209 -6.89 9.44 -4.48
CA ASP A 209 -5.52 9.65 -4.94
C ASP A 209 -4.74 8.33 -4.81
N TYR A 210 -3.89 8.02 -5.79
CA TYR A 210 -3.04 6.84 -5.83
C TYR A 210 -1.57 7.26 -5.94
N GLY A 211 -0.75 6.76 -5.03
CA GLY A 211 0.70 6.98 -5.02
C GLY A 211 1.46 5.68 -5.17
N TRP A 212 2.22 5.53 -6.24
CA TRP A 212 3.16 4.42 -6.44
C TRP A 212 4.45 4.64 -5.63
N TYR A 213 4.88 3.66 -4.83
CA TYR A 213 6.11 3.77 -4.05
C TYR A 213 7.34 3.35 -4.90
N ASP A 214 8.19 4.32 -5.21
CA ASP A 214 9.49 4.07 -5.82
C ASP A 214 10.52 3.78 -4.73
N GLU A 215 10.95 2.53 -4.61
CA GLU A 215 11.88 2.08 -3.58
C GLU A 215 13.28 2.68 -3.71
N GLY A 216 13.72 2.91 -4.96
CA GLY A 216 15.06 3.40 -5.27
C GLY A 216 15.26 4.83 -4.77
N THR A 217 14.21 5.65 -4.81
CA THR A 217 14.24 7.03 -4.29
C THR A 217 13.51 7.24 -2.98
N ARG A 218 12.69 6.26 -2.56
CA ARG A 218 11.74 6.39 -1.45
C ARG A 218 10.75 7.55 -1.66
N ASN A 219 10.38 7.80 -2.92
CA ASN A 219 9.38 8.81 -3.28
C ASN A 219 8.06 8.14 -3.72
N TRP A 220 7.01 8.95 -3.75
CA TRP A 220 5.66 8.56 -4.13
C TRP A 220 5.29 9.24 -5.44
N TRP A 221 4.98 8.45 -6.46
CA TRP A 221 4.55 8.93 -7.77
C TRP A 221 3.02 8.94 -7.85
N HIS A 222 2.43 10.12 -8.04
CA HIS A 222 0.98 10.32 -8.18
C HIS A 222 0.71 11.41 -9.22
N ALA A 223 -0.54 11.81 -9.42
CA ALA A 223 -0.89 12.88 -10.37
C ALA A 223 -2.12 13.67 -9.89
N ASN A 224 -2.30 14.88 -10.43
CA ASN A 224 -3.41 15.77 -10.09
C ASN A 224 -4.79 15.20 -10.50
N HIS A 225 -4.95 14.84 -11.78
CA HIS A 225 -6.19 14.35 -12.39
C HIS A 225 -5.90 13.60 -13.70
N SER A 226 -6.94 13.11 -14.38
CA SER A 226 -6.85 12.57 -15.74
C SER A 226 -6.60 13.67 -16.78
N GLU A 227 -6.11 13.30 -17.95
CA GLU A 227 -5.99 14.22 -19.08
C GLU A 227 -7.35 14.86 -19.47
N PRO A 228 -7.36 16.07 -20.06
CA PRO A 228 -6.21 16.93 -20.37
C PRO A 228 -5.58 17.61 -19.14
N ASP A 229 -4.41 18.22 -19.31
CA ASP A 229 -3.67 19.01 -18.31
C ASP A 229 -3.16 18.20 -17.10
N MET A 230 -2.93 16.90 -17.31
CA MET A 230 -2.37 16.03 -16.28
C MET A 230 -0.92 16.45 -15.95
N GLU A 231 -0.62 16.50 -14.65
CA GLU A 231 0.72 16.66 -14.10
C GLU A 231 1.04 15.48 -13.20
N VAL A 232 2.25 14.93 -13.35
CA VAL A 232 2.75 13.85 -12.49
C VAL A 232 3.61 14.45 -11.37
N TYR A 233 3.45 13.94 -10.16
CA TYR A 233 4.19 14.39 -8.99
C TYR A 233 5.06 13.27 -8.43
N GLN A 234 6.34 13.58 -8.22
CA GLN A 234 7.25 12.80 -7.39
C GLN A 234 7.29 13.46 -5.99
N SER A 235 6.85 12.77 -4.95
CA SER A 235 6.62 13.37 -3.62
C SER A 235 7.31 12.63 -2.48
N THR A 236 7.62 13.33 -1.39
CA THR A 236 7.89 12.68 -0.10
C THR A 236 6.60 12.08 0.46
N VAL A 237 6.72 11.10 1.38
CA VAL A 237 5.54 10.51 2.04
C VAL A 237 4.74 11.56 2.83
N GLN A 238 5.43 12.54 3.43
CA GLN A 238 4.79 13.62 4.18
C GLN A 238 3.96 14.52 3.26
N TYR A 239 4.48 14.85 2.08
CA TYR A 239 3.72 15.65 1.11
C TYR A 239 2.53 14.86 0.57
N TYR A 240 2.75 13.61 0.15
CA TYR A 240 1.68 12.76 -0.38
C TYR A 240 0.58 12.51 0.67
N SER A 241 0.94 12.33 1.94
CA SER A 241 0.01 12.02 3.03
C SER A 241 -0.51 13.26 3.78
N ARG A 242 -0.26 14.47 3.27
CA ARG A 242 -0.70 15.73 3.90
C ARG A 242 -2.23 15.78 4.03
N PRO A 243 -2.80 16.42 5.06
CA PRO A 243 -4.25 16.59 5.16
C PRO A 243 -4.82 17.26 3.91
N LEU A 244 -5.87 16.67 3.34
CA LEU A 244 -6.69 17.24 2.27
C LEU A 244 -8.16 17.04 2.64
N LEU A 245 -9.05 17.90 2.13
CA LEU A 245 -10.48 17.83 2.45
C LEU A 245 -11.17 16.66 1.74
N ASP A 246 -10.62 16.23 0.61
CA ASP A 246 -11.15 15.17 -0.25
C ASP A 246 -11.15 13.80 0.46
N PHE A 247 -10.15 13.55 1.31
CA PHE A 247 -9.84 12.23 1.84
C PHE A 247 -9.74 12.23 3.36
N ASP A 248 -10.43 11.30 4.00
CA ASP A 248 -10.36 11.06 5.44
C ASP A 248 -9.77 9.68 5.78
N ALA A 249 -9.37 8.90 4.78
CA ALA A 249 -8.63 7.65 4.94
C ALA A 249 -7.47 7.52 3.94
N GLN A 250 -6.47 6.76 4.36
CA GLN A 250 -5.33 6.36 3.55
C GLN A 250 -4.97 4.91 3.89
N VAL A 251 -4.71 4.11 2.85
CA VAL A 251 -4.19 2.75 2.98
C VAL A 251 -2.90 2.59 2.21
N PHE A 252 -2.08 1.64 2.63
CA PHE A 252 -0.89 1.18 1.93
C PHE A 252 -1.15 -0.25 1.45
N THR A 253 -1.05 -0.48 0.16
CA THR A 253 -1.50 -1.71 -0.49
C THR A 253 -0.33 -2.41 -1.13
N VAL A 254 -0.28 -3.72 -0.96
CA VAL A 254 0.69 -4.60 -1.61
C VAL A 254 0.01 -5.30 -2.78
N ALA A 255 0.66 -5.31 -3.95
CA ALA A 255 0.20 -6.05 -5.12
C ALA A 255 1.40 -6.62 -5.86
N PHE A 256 1.21 -7.73 -6.57
CA PHE A 256 2.22 -8.22 -7.49
C PHE A 256 2.25 -7.35 -8.75
N ALA A 257 3.43 -6.83 -9.06
CA ALA A 257 3.81 -6.23 -10.33
C ALA A 257 4.67 -7.23 -11.12
N ARG A 258 4.78 -7.05 -12.44
CA ARG A 258 5.76 -7.79 -13.22
C ARG A 258 7.17 -7.30 -12.87
N ALA A 259 8.09 -8.22 -12.66
CA ALA A 259 9.52 -7.95 -12.58
C ALA A 259 10.05 -7.77 -14.01
N SER A 260 10.66 -6.62 -14.27
CA SER A 260 11.35 -6.26 -15.52
C SER A 260 12.77 -6.82 -15.56
#